data_AF-A0A1V1T9F8-F1
#
_entry.id   AF-A0A1V1T9F8-F1
#
_cell.length_a   1.000
_cell.length_b   1.000
_cell.length_c   1.000
_cell.angle_alpha   90.00
_cell.angle_beta   90.00
_cell.angle_gamma   90.00
#
_symmetry.space_group_name_H-M   'P 1'
#
loop_
_entity.id
_entity.type
_entity.pdbx_description
1 polymer ?
#
loop_
_entity_poly.entity_id
_entity_poly.type
_entity_poly.pdbx_seq_one_letter_code
_entity_poly.pdbx_strand_id
1 'polypeptide(L)'
;MENLLSGRVVRGSYDRDLTPTAKNTLHHNHKIDERSPHKLPGRESGYWLPTLAALGSQPLAGSDYKFYRNVLGYKADNSGNNDATEAINAAVQDDNRRDKECGNSFTQGAIIYFPAGTYKICSPVIQLYYTQFIGDATNPPTIKGCDNFTGIALFDTDPYIPGG
;
A
#
# COMPACT_ATOMS: atom_id res chain seq x y z
N MET A 1 10.49 0.10 29.48
CA MET A 1 9.62 0.68 28.43
C MET A 1 10.06 2.12 28.16
N GLU A 2 11.24 2.34 27.58
CA GLU A 2 11.81 3.70 27.48
C GLU A 2 12.11 4.17 26.04
N ASN A 3 11.71 3.41 25.02
CA ASN A 3 11.98 3.77 23.62
C ASN A 3 10.82 4.49 22.92
N LEU A 4 9.81 4.98 23.67
CA LEU A 4 8.59 5.58 23.11
C LEU A 4 8.41 7.09 23.38
N LEU A 5 9.37 7.76 24.03
CA LEU A 5 9.26 9.19 24.38
C LEU A 5 10.28 10.12 23.72
N SER A 6 11.18 9.63 22.83
CA SER A 6 12.21 10.49 22.22
C SER A 6 11.93 10.94 20.78
N GLY A 7 10.77 10.63 20.19
CA GLY A 7 10.39 11.11 18.85
C GLY A 7 11.37 10.72 17.72
N ARG A 8 12.21 9.68 17.92
CA ARG A 8 13.24 9.26 16.97
C ARG A 8 12.86 7.93 16.34
N VAL A 9 12.39 7.96 15.09
CA VAL A 9 12.26 6.76 14.26
C VAL A 9 13.66 6.35 13.81
N VAL A 10 14.14 5.20 14.27
CA VAL A 10 15.37 4.59 13.74
C VAL A 10 15.03 3.96 12.39
N ARG A 11 15.38 4.63 11.29
CA ARG A 11 15.40 4.03 9.95
C ARG A 11 16.79 3.42 9.76
N GLY A 12 16.86 2.11 9.52
CA GLY A 12 18.11 1.43 9.23
C GLY A 12 18.63 1.83 7.85
N SER A 13 19.61 2.73 7.82
CA SER A 13 20.43 3.02 6.63
C SER A 13 21.85 2.52 6.89
N TYR A 14 22.36 1.70 5.97
CA TYR A 14 23.74 1.22 5.96
C TYR A 14 24.63 2.33 5.39
N ASP A 15 25.22 3.16 6.26
CA ASP A 15 26.19 4.18 5.85
C ASP A 15 27.58 3.57 5.70
N ARG A 16 28.13 3.63 4.48
CA ARG A 16 29.54 3.32 4.21
C ARG A 16 30.37 4.58 4.44
N ASP A 17 31.18 4.53 5.49
CA ASP A 17 32.42 5.28 5.71
C ASP A 17 32.62 6.57 4.91
N LEU A 18 32.34 7.72 5.53
CA LEU A 18 33.07 8.97 5.29
C LEU A 18 33.27 9.70 6.63
N THR A 19 34.53 9.97 6.95
CA THR A 19 35.04 10.58 8.17
C THR A 19 34.48 11.99 8.42
N PRO A 20 34.26 12.42 9.69
CA PRO A 20 33.75 13.76 9.98
C PRO A 20 34.91 14.76 10.15
N THR A 21 35.07 15.66 9.19
CA THR A 21 35.84 16.90 9.37
C THR A 21 34.86 18.06 9.55
N ALA A 22 34.86 18.67 10.72
CA ALA A 22 34.08 19.85 11.06
C ALA A 22 34.44 21.05 10.15
N LYS A 23 33.42 21.82 9.71
CA LYS A 23 33.30 23.29 9.87
C LYS A 23 32.24 23.94 8.94
N ASN A 24 31.59 24.98 9.49
CA ASN A 24 30.90 26.12 8.87
C ASN A 24 29.39 26.02 8.55
N THR A 25 28.57 26.35 9.54
CA THR A 25 27.21 26.87 9.34
C THR A 25 27.25 28.32 8.84
N LEU A 26 26.92 28.53 7.57
CA LEU A 26 26.55 29.83 7.02
C LEU A 26 25.04 30.04 7.23
N HIS A 27 24.66 30.99 8.09
CA HIS A 27 23.26 31.42 8.24
C HIS A 27 22.83 32.22 7.01
N HIS A 28 21.94 31.66 6.19
CA HIS A 28 21.18 32.40 5.19
C HIS A 28 19.73 32.55 5.68
N ASN A 29 19.31 33.79 5.95
CA ASN A 29 17.94 34.11 6.32
C ASN A 29 17.05 34.14 5.06
N HIS A 30 16.34 33.06 4.79
CA HIS A 30 15.32 33.02 3.74
C HIS A 30 13.98 33.50 4.30
N LYS A 31 13.45 34.61 3.77
CA LYS A 31 12.07 35.06 4.04
C LYS A 31 11.12 34.10 3.32
N ILE A 32 10.20 33.50 4.06
CA ILE A 32 9.15 32.62 3.52
C ILE A 32 7.97 33.48 3.08
N ASP A 33 7.78 33.62 1.77
CA ASP A 33 6.53 34.12 1.19
C ASP A 33 5.51 32.97 1.19
N GLU A 34 4.36 33.16 1.85
CA GLU A 34 3.26 32.20 1.89
C GLU A 34 2.62 32.05 0.48
N ARG A 35 2.97 30.98 -0.22
CA ARG A 35 2.24 30.53 -1.42
C ARG A 35 1.25 29.42 -1.07
N SER A 36 0.03 29.58 -1.57
CA SER A 36 -1.13 28.68 -1.51
C SER A 36 -0.77 27.18 -1.66
N PRO A 37 -1.40 26.27 -0.90
CA PRO A 37 -1.06 24.85 -0.90
C PRO A 37 -1.51 24.18 -2.20
N HIS A 38 -0.67 24.21 -3.22
CA HIS A 38 -0.79 23.28 -4.32
C HIS A 38 -0.42 21.88 -3.80
N LYS A 39 -1.42 20.98 -3.78
CA LYS A 39 -1.24 19.56 -3.47
C LYS A 39 -0.21 18.99 -4.45
N LEU A 40 1.04 18.89 -4.00
CA LEU A 40 2.10 18.27 -4.78
C LEU A 40 1.66 16.84 -5.11
N PRO A 41 1.77 16.39 -6.38
CA PRO A 41 1.63 14.97 -6.67
C PRO A 41 2.60 14.24 -5.73
N GLY A 42 2.08 13.28 -4.97
CA GLY A 42 2.86 12.56 -3.98
C GLY A 42 4.15 12.08 -4.65
N ARG A 43 5.30 12.52 -4.13
CA ARG A 43 6.62 12.12 -4.60
C ARG A 43 6.57 10.62 -4.89
N GLU A 44 6.87 10.22 -6.13
CA GLU A 44 7.02 8.81 -6.46
C GLU A 44 7.93 8.20 -5.40
N SER A 45 7.36 7.26 -4.65
CA SER A 45 8.03 6.68 -3.52
C SER A 45 9.30 5.99 -3.99
N GLY A 46 10.39 6.20 -3.27
CA GLY A 46 11.64 5.46 -3.47
C GLY A 46 11.55 4.00 -3.00
N TYR A 47 10.35 3.50 -2.68
CA TYR A 47 10.16 2.10 -2.33
C TYR A 47 10.45 1.22 -3.55
N TRP A 48 11.19 0.13 -3.33
CA TRP A 48 11.76 -0.68 -4.40
C TRP A 48 10.73 -1.58 -5.11
N LEU A 49 9.64 -1.94 -4.43
CA LEU A 49 8.72 -2.98 -4.90
C LEU A 49 8.06 -2.64 -6.25
N PRO A 50 7.54 -1.40 -6.49
CA PRO A 50 7.02 -1.04 -7.80
C PRO A 50 8.05 -1.13 -8.93
N THR A 51 9.32 -0.82 -8.64
CA THR A 51 10.41 -0.86 -9.64
C THR A 51 10.75 -2.30 -10.06
N LEU A 52 10.65 -3.27 -9.15
CA LEU A 52 10.92 -4.68 -9.45
C LEU A 52 9.67 -5.49 -9.80
N ALA A 53 8.49 -4.86 -9.73
CA ALA A 53 7.20 -5.52 -9.91
C ALA A 53 7.09 -6.33 -11.22
N ALA A 54 7.59 -5.79 -12.33
CA ALA A 54 7.54 -6.41 -13.65
C ALA A 54 8.38 -7.70 -13.76
N LEU A 55 9.29 -7.95 -12.83
CA LEU A 55 10.10 -9.18 -12.78
C LEU A 55 9.41 -10.32 -12.03
N GLY A 56 8.35 -10.01 -11.28
CA GLY A 56 7.59 -11.00 -10.51
C GLY A 56 6.60 -11.75 -11.40
N SER A 57 6.55 -13.08 -11.24
CA SER A 57 5.58 -13.93 -11.93
C SER A 57 5.12 -15.08 -11.03
N GLN A 58 3.93 -15.62 -11.32
CA GLN A 58 3.51 -16.92 -10.81
C GLN A 58 3.80 -17.99 -11.86
N PRO A 59 4.77 -18.89 -11.63
CA PRO A 59 5.26 -19.79 -12.68
C PRO A 59 4.21 -20.79 -13.17
N LEU A 60 3.16 -21.04 -12.37
CA LEU A 60 2.11 -22.01 -12.67
C LEU A 60 0.75 -21.35 -13.03
N ALA A 61 0.70 -20.01 -13.14
CA ALA A 61 -0.55 -19.29 -13.45
C ALA A 61 -0.78 -19.05 -14.95
N GLY A 62 0.21 -19.34 -15.80
CA GLY A 62 0.23 -18.94 -17.21
C GLY A 62 0.93 -17.59 -17.42
N SER A 63 1.24 -17.28 -18.69
CA SER A 63 2.03 -16.10 -19.08
C SER A 63 1.35 -14.77 -18.83
N ASP A 64 0.02 -14.74 -18.85
CA ASP A 64 -0.76 -13.49 -18.87
C ASP A 64 -1.26 -13.09 -17.48
N TYR A 65 -0.95 -13.89 -16.45
CA TYR A 65 -1.39 -13.65 -15.09
C TYR A 65 -0.62 -12.50 -14.43
N LYS A 66 -1.35 -11.49 -13.94
CA LYS A 66 -0.75 -10.35 -13.25
C LYS A 66 -0.44 -10.70 -11.80
N PHE A 67 0.80 -11.04 -11.51
CA PHE A 67 1.21 -11.32 -10.14
C PHE A 67 1.18 -10.08 -9.24
N TYR A 68 1.72 -8.96 -9.73
CA TYR A 68 1.74 -7.67 -9.04
C TYR A 68 0.63 -6.76 -9.54
N ARG A 69 -0.11 -6.14 -8.62
CA ARG A 69 -1.25 -5.27 -8.93
C ARG A 69 -1.15 -4.00 -8.08
N ASN A 70 -1.10 -2.84 -8.72
CA ASN A 70 -1.15 -1.54 -8.03
C ASN A 70 -2.60 -1.05 -8.01
N VAL A 71 -3.15 -0.77 -6.82
CA VAL A 71 -4.56 -0.36 -6.67
C VAL A 71 -4.92 0.91 -7.44
N LEU A 72 -3.97 1.81 -7.71
CA LEU A 72 -4.20 2.99 -8.54
C LEU A 72 -4.45 2.64 -10.02
N GLY A 73 -3.91 1.51 -10.49
CA GLY A 73 -4.22 0.96 -11.81
C GLY A 73 -5.70 0.58 -11.97
N TYR A 74 -6.34 0.21 -10.85
CA TYR A 74 -7.77 -0.12 -10.74
C TYR A 74 -8.63 1.07 -10.31
N LYS A 75 -8.06 2.29 -10.33
CA LYS A 75 -8.74 3.55 -10.01
C LYS A 75 -9.15 3.70 -8.53
N ALA A 76 -8.44 3.06 -7.62
CA ALA A 76 -8.63 3.31 -6.19
C ALA A 76 -8.33 4.78 -5.84
N ASP A 77 -9.27 5.45 -5.17
CA ASP A 77 -9.06 6.80 -4.67
C ASP A 77 -8.10 6.77 -3.47
N ASN A 78 -6.94 7.40 -3.61
CA ASN A 78 -5.95 7.54 -2.56
C ASN A 78 -6.00 8.91 -1.86
N SER A 79 -7.01 9.73 -2.15
CA SER A 79 -7.23 11.02 -1.48
C SER A 79 -8.00 10.89 -0.17
N GLY A 80 -8.74 9.80 0.03
CA GLY A 80 -9.58 9.55 1.20
C GLY A 80 -10.97 10.17 1.11
N ASN A 81 -11.33 10.74 -0.05
CA ASN A 81 -12.60 11.45 -0.25
C ASN A 81 -13.71 10.51 -0.74
N ASN A 82 -13.37 9.59 -1.65
CA ASN A 82 -14.30 8.66 -2.28
C ASN A 82 -14.06 7.24 -1.78
N ASP A 83 -15.09 6.39 -1.87
CA ASP A 83 -14.97 4.99 -1.54
C ASP A 83 -14.06 4.28 -2.56
N ALA A 84 -13.01 3.63 -2.07
CA ALA A 84 -12.04 2.87 -2.86
C ALA A 84 -12.28 1.35 -2.80
N THR A 85 -13.30 0.89 -2.09
CA THR A 85 -13.53 -0.55 -1.81
C THR A 85 -13.64 -1.38 -3.09
N GLU A 86 -14.47 -0.94 -4.04
CA GLU A 86 -14.69 -1.67 -5.30
C GLU A 86 -13.39 -1.80 -6.12
N ALA A 87 -12.63 -0.71 -6.25
CA ALA A 87 -11.36 -0.70 -6.96
C ALA A 87 -10.32 -1.64 -6.32
N ILE A 88 -10.26 -1.67 -4.98
CA ILE A 88 -9.34 -2.56 -4.26
C ILE A 88 -9.79 -4.02 -4.44
N ASN A 89 -11.08 -4.34 -4.30
CA ASN A 89 -11.59 -5.69 -4.53
C ASN A 89 -11.40 -6.15 -6.00
N ALA A 90 -11.55 -5.25 -6.97
CA ALA A 90 -11.25 -5.53 -8.37
C ALA A 90 -9.76 -5.88 -8.57
N ALA A 91 -8.84 -5.16 -7.91
CA ALA A 91 -7.44 -5.52 -7.88
C ALA A 91 -7.21 -6.90 -7.24
N VAL A 92 -7.95 -7.26 -6.19
CA VAL A 92 -7.79 -8.59 -5.58
C VAL A 92 -8.27 -9.71 -6.48
N GLN A 93 -9.36 -9.51 -7.24
CA GLN A 93 -10.05 -10.56 -7.99
C GLN A 93 -9.58 -10.71 -9.45
N ASP A 94 -8.83 -9.74 -9.98
CA ASP A 94 -8.39 -9.73 -11.39
C ASP A 94 -7.64 -11.01 -11.81
N ASP A 95 -7.82 -11.40 -13.07
CA ASP A 95 -7.35 -12.65 -13.69
C ASP A 95 -7.99 -13.95 -13.12
N ASN A 96 -9.29 -13.90 -12.85
CA ASN A 96 -10.12 -15.04 -12.45
C ASN A 96 -9.50 -15.82 -11.27
N ARG A 97 -9.04 -15.07 -10.27
CA ARG A 97 -8.53 -15.67 -9.05
C ARG A 97 -9.67 -16.41 -8.37
N ARG A 98 -9.42 -17.68 -8.10
CA ARG A 98 -10.41 -18.58 -7.53
C ARG A 98 -10.92 -18.02 -6.20
N ASP A 99 -12.24 -18.03 -6.06
CA ASP A 99 -12.98 -17.57 -4.89
C ASP A 99 -13.64 -18.77 -4.17
N LYS A 100 -14.93 -18.66 -3.83
CA LYS A 100 -15.67 -19.45 -2.84
C LYS A 100 -15.65 -20.98 -2.99
N GLU A 101 -15.38 -21.51 -4.18
CA GLU A 101 -15.42 -22.96 -4.44
C GLU A 101 -14.04 -23.64 -4.53
N CYS A 102 -12.95 -22.91 -4.34
CA CYS A 102 -11.61 -23.49 -4.36
C CYS A 102 -11.02 -23.53 -2.96
N GLY A 103 -10.96 -24.73 -2.37
CA GLY A 103 -10.42 -24.92 -1.02
C GLY A 103 -9.06 -24.26 -0.80
N ASN A 104 -8.13 -24.40 -1.75
CA ASN A 104 -6.86 -23.69 -1.75
C ASN A 104 -6.26 -23.59 -3.16
N SER A 105 -5.41 -22.58 -3.39
CA SER A 105 -4.60 -22.47 -4.61
C SER A 105 -3.27 -21.80 -4.30
N PHE A 106 -2.17 -22.47 -4.65
CA PHE A 106 -0.82 -21.89 -4.56
C PHE A 106 -0.32 -21.35 -5.91
N THR A 107 -1.09 -21.56 -6.98
CA THR A 107 -0.67 -21.20 -8.34
C THR A 107 -1.07 -19.76 -8.71
N GLN A 108 -2.09 -19.19 -8.07
CA GLN A 108 -2.63 -17.86 -8.39
C GLN A 108 -2.48 -16.88 -7.21
N GLY A 109 -1.26 -16.78 -6.68
CA GLY A 109 -0.91 -15.79 -5.67
C GLY A 109 -0.90 -14.35 -6.20
N ALA A 110 -1.02 -13.37 -5.32
CA ALA A 110 -1.12 -11.96 -5.71
C ALA A 110 -0.41 -11.03 -4.73
N ILE A 111 0.28 -10.02 -5.25
CA ILE A 111 0.71 -8.85 -4.47
C ILE A 111 -0.20 -7.68 -4.86
N ILE A 112 -0.95 -7.16 -3.89
CA ILE A 112 -1.74 -5.93 -4.05
C ILE A 112 -0.97 -4.80 -3.36
N TYR A 113 -0.48 -3.89 -4.17
CA TYR A 113 0.34 -2.77 -3.72
C TYR A 113 -0.49 -1.51 -3.52
N PHE A 114 -0.28 -0.86 -2.39
CA PHE A 114 -0.91 0.39 -2.00
C PHE A 114 0.14 1.51 -1.97
N PRO A 115 0.19 2.35 -3.01
CA PRO A 115 0.96 3.59 -2.97
C PRO A 115 0.51 4.50 -1.82
N ALA A 116 1.37 5.43 -1.43
CA ALA A 116 1.06 6.42 -0.40
C ALA A 116 -0.28 7.14 -0.66
N GLY A 117 -1.03 7.36 0.41
CA GLY A 117 -2.33 8.02 0.37
C GLY A 117 -3.27 7.53 1.47
N THR A 118 -4.52 7.98 1.40
CA THR A 118 -5.61 7.50 2.25
C THR A 118 -6.65 6.81 1.39
N TYR A 119 -6.97 5.55 1.68
CA TYR A 119 -7.98 4.79 0.99
C TYR A 119 -9.17 4.62 1.90
N LYS A 120 -10.29 5.25 1.53
CA LYS A 120 -11.53 5.14 2.29
C LYS A 120 -12.26 3.87 1.87
N ILE A 121 -12.67 3.03 2.82
CA ILE A 121 -13.30 1.72 2.61
C ILE A 121 -14.64 1.67 3.34
N CYS A 122 -15.74 1.37 2.63
CA CYS A 122 -17.10 1.34 3.19
C CYS A 122 -17.68 -0.07 3.34
N SER A 123 -17.05 -1.09 2.76
CA SER A 123 -17.39 -2.50 2.96
C SER A 123 -16.12 -3.36 2.94
N PRO A 124 -16.16 -4.64 3.36
CA PRO A 124 -14.95 -5.45 3.46
C PRO A 124 -14.21 -5.56 2.12
N VAL A 125 -12.89 -5.38 2.18
CA VAL A 125 -11.98 -5.85 1.13
C VAL A 125 -11.64 -7.30 1.42
N ILE A 126 -11.95 -8.18 0.47
CA ILE A 126 -11.77 -9.62 0.64
C ILE A 126 -10.33 -9.96 0.26
N GLN A 127 -9.55 -10.48 1.20
CA GLN A 127 -8.21 -10.99 0.95
C GLN A 127 -8.29 -12.46 0.53
N LEU A 128 -8.40 -12.69 -0.79
CA LEU A 128 -8.40 -14.05 -1.34
C LEU A 128 -7.15 -14.84 -0.93
N TYR A 129 -7.24 -16.17 -0.99
CA TYR A 129 -6.14 -17.07 -0.66
C TYR A 129 -4.84 -16.70 -1.39
N TYR A 130 -3.71 -16.82 -0.69
CA TYR A 130 -2.36 -16.52 -1.21
C TYR A 130 -2.18 -15.08 -1.75
N THR A 131 -2.85 -14.11 -1.12
CA THR A 131 -2.72 -12.66 -1.39
C THR A 131 -1.86 -11.97 -0.32
N GLN A 132 -0.99 -11.06 -0.75
CA GLN A 132 -0.24 -10.16 0.12
C GLN A 132 -0.65 -8.71 -0.14
N PHE A 133 -1.07 -8.01 0.91
CA PHE A 133 -1.29 -6.57 0.88
C PHE A 133 -0.03 -5.87 1.35
N ILE A 134 0.55 -5.04 0.48
CA ILE A 134 1.81 -4.37 0.75
C ILE A 134 1.63 -2.88 0.53
N GLY A 135 1.77 -2.11 1.60
CA GLY A 135 1.82 -0.66 1.54
C GLY A 135 3.21 -0.15 1.18
N ASP A 136 3.24 1.06 0.63
CA ASP A 136 4.45 1.82 0.46
C ASP A 136 5.21 2.00 1.78
N ALA A 137 6.38 1.36 1.93
CA ALA A 137 7.10 1.41 3.21
C ALA A 137 7.72 2.78 3.52
N THR A 138 7.90 3.65 2.51
CA THR A 138 8.53 4.97 2.73
C THR A 138 7.53 6.02 3.21
N ASN A 139 6.29 5.88 2.77
CA ASN A 139 5.14 6.66 3.20
C ASN A 139 3.89 5.76 3.31
N PRO A 140 3.73 5.07 4.46
CA PRO A 140 2.68 4.07 4.63
C PRO A 140 1.29 4.59 4.29
N PRO A 141 0.52 3.86 3.47
CA PRO A 141 -0.85 4.22 3.16
C PRO A 141 -1.73 4.09 4.40
N THR A 142 -2.73 4.94 4.50
CA THR A 142 -3.77 4.86 5.54
C THR A 142 -5.00 4.18 4.97
N ILE A 143 -5.48 3.15 5.65
CA ILE A 143 -6.77 2.53 5.37
C ILE A 143 -7.79 3.10 6.35
N LYS A 144 -8.82 3.76 5.82
CA LYS A 144 -9.81 4.50 6.61
C LYS A 144 -11.19 3.89 6.41
N GLY A 145 -11.84 3.44 7.47
CA GLY A 145 -13.25 3.07 7.41
C GLY A 145 -14.15 4.29 7.15
N CYS A 146 -15.20 4.12 6.36
CA CYS A 146 -16.26 5.11 6.24
C CYS A 146 -17.10 5.20 7.52
N ASP A 147 -17.76 6.34 7.74
CA ASP A 147 -18.67 6.53 8.87
C ASP A 147 -19.86 5.55 8.84
N ASN A 148 -20.25 5.11 7.64
CA ASN A 148 -21.32 4.13 7.39
C ASN A 148 -20.78 2.74 7.01
N PHE A 149 -19.56 2.39 7.43
CA PHE A 149 -18.97 1.08 7.12
C PHE A 149 -19.88 -0.07 7.56
N THR A 150 -20.09 -1.05 6.67
CA THR A 150 -20.90 -2.25 6.95
C THR A 150 -20.12 -3.51 6.57
N GLY A 151 -19.83 -4.37 7.54
CA GLY A 151 -19.12 -5.64 7.34
C GLY A 151 -18.44 -6.13 8.62
N ILE A 152 -17.80 -7.30 8.56
CA ILE A 152 -17.12 -7.89 9.73
C ILE A 152 -15.81 -7.17 10.08
N ALA A 153 -15.06 -6.72 9.07
CA ALA A 153 -13.80 -6.00 9.19
C ALA A 153 -13.44 -5.27 7.89
N LEU A 154 -12.54 -4.27 7.96
CA LEU A 154 -12.05 -3.56 6.76
C LEU A 154 -11.37 -4.49 5.76
N PHE A 155 -10.62 -5.47 6.26
CA PHE A 155 -10.07 -6.57 5.49
C PHE A 155 -10.58 -7.89 6.06
N ASP A 156 -11.12 -8.74 5.19
CA ASP A 156 -11.67 -10.03 5.55
C ASP A 156 -10.91 -11.13 4.79
N THR A 157 -10.25 -12.02 5.52
CA THR A 157 -9.46 -13.13 4.97
C THR A 157 -10.25 -14.43 4.86
N ASP A 158 -11.42 -14.50 5.49
CA ASP A 158 -12.24 -15.70 5.56
C ASP A 158 -13.73 -15.35 5.66
N PRO A 159 -14.36 -14.95 4.52
CA PRO A 159 -15.72 -14.44 4.54
C PRO A 159 -16.73 -15.54 4.81
N TYR A 160 -17.55 -15.36 5.85
CA TYR A 160 -18.66 -16.25 6.17
C TYR A 160 -19.71 -16.27 5.06
N ILE A 161 -20.26 -17.46 4.78
CA ILE A 161 -21.36 -17.69 3.85
C ILE A 161 -22.63 -18.12 4.61
N PRO A 162 -23.83 -17.99 4.00
CA PRO A 162 -25.05 -18.49 4.63
C PRO A 162 -24.92 -19.98 4.98
N GLY A 163 -25.10 -20.32 6.26
CA GLY A 163 -25.02 -21.69 6.76
C GLY A 163 -23.76 -22.02 7.57
N GLY A 164 -22.81 -21.10 7.66
CA GLY A 164 -21.54 -21.29 8.38
C GLY A 164 -20.36 -21.26 7.42
#